data_AF-A0A3M2LIE2-F1
#
_entry.id   AF-A0A3M2LIE2-F1
#
_cell.length_a   1.000
_cell.length_b   1.000
_cell.length_c   1.000
_cell.angle_alpha   90.00
_cell.angle_beta   90.00
_cell.angle_gamma   90.00
#
_symmetry.space_group_name_H-M   'P 1'
#
loop_
_entity.id
_entity.type
_entity.pdbx_description
1 polymer ?
#
loop_
_entity_poly.entity_id
_entity_poly.type
_entity_poly.pdbx_seq_one_letter_code
_entity_poly.pdbx_strand_id
1 'polypeptide(L)'
;MSDIRVNTGPPAHRFASTGTLTRGLPVGEVLDVPALTGARLIAGRAGLGRVVQRLNVMEVPDILPWVKPNELLLTTGYPLRGTPRGLTGLVGDLDERGVAALAIKPGRYLAEPPPEMVEQADRRGLPLILLPADVGFDDILNQVLTDILNRQAAVLARTEEVHRALVQTVLCGGGLREVVDEVAAHLGAAVAVLDGERRVLAAAGTEDQVRAVRAVALRGDAGPAAAEGDHLVVPVVAGGFDHGRLVAYRPDGALGEGALGVLERAATVAALVVTKQQAVAAVESKYRADFLRDILAGRAGDDDRVIAHCAGFGWDLDRPVLVIVAELDGRPRPEPDQAVQGAQAAHSPHSAHASQARPARPAADGRGRGRADASSATGPRPL
;
A
#
# COMPACT_ATOMS: atom_id res chain seq x y z
N MET A 1 -7.21 25.23 39.52
CA MET A 1 -7.78 25.26 38.16
C MET A 1 -6.68 25.69 37.23
N SER A 2 -5.91 24.72 36.72
CA SER A 2 -4.76 24.97 35.86
C SER A 2 -5.02 24.30 34.51
N ASP A 3 -5.28 25.12 33.50
CA ASP A 3 -5.49 24.73 32.11
C ASP A 3 -4.21 24.17 31.50
N ILE A 4 -4.24 22.88 31.12
CA ILE A 4 -3.22 22.26 30.29
C ILE A 4 -3.58 22.53 28.83
N ARG A 5 -2.83 23.42 28.19
CA ARG A 5 -2.89 23.67 26.75
C ARG A 5 -2.47 22.42 25.99
N VAL A 6 -3.40 21.84 25.22
CA VAL A 6 -3.12 20.75 24.28
C VAL A 6 -2.37 21.34 23.09
N ASN A 7 -1.09 20.96 22.97
CA ASN A 7 -0.22 21.29 21.85
C ASN A 7 -0.72 20.55 20.59
N THR A 8 -1.33 21.26 19.64
CA THR A 8 -1.68 20.72 18.32
C THR A 8 -0.46 20.79 17.40
N GLY A 9 0.43 19.81 17.54
CA GLY A 9 1.48 19.53 16.56
C GLY A 9 0.89 19.01 15.23
N PRO A 10 1.65 19.10 14.11
CA PRO A 10 1.21 18.62 12.80
C PRO A 10 0.90 17.11 12.83
N PRO A 11 0.04 16.61 11.90
CA PRO A 11 -0.46 15.23 11.96
C PRO A 11 0.72 14.25 11.99
N ALA A 12 0.74 13.40 13.03
CA ALA A 12 1.67 12.30 13.11
C ALA A 12 1.46 11.42 11.87
N HIS A 13 2.41 11.49 10.93
CA HIS A 13 2.54 10.50 9.89
C HIS A 13 2.75 9.17 10.60
N ARG A 14 1.67 8.38 10.71
CA ARG A 14 1.80 6.94 10.97
C ARG A 14 2.59 6.42 9.79
N PHE A 15 3.89 6.27 9.96
CA PHE A 15 4.63 5.26 9.22
C PHE A 15 3.77 4.02 9.34
N ALA A 16 3.22 3.57 8.20
CA ALA A 16 2.66 2.24 8.11
C ALA A 16 3.74 1.35 8.70
N SER A 17 3.43 0.79 9.87
CA SER A 17 4.31 -0.18 10.52
C SER A 17 4.63 -1.17 9.42
N THR A 18 5.88 -1.19 8.96
CA THR A 18 6.39 -2.25 8.12
C THR A 18 6.05 -3.49 8.90
N GLY A 19 5.01 -4.20 8.46
CA GLY A 19 4.49 -5.35 9.17
C GLY A 19 5.54 -6.41 9.02
N THR A 20 6.54 -6.41 9.90
CA THR A 20 7.46 -7.52 10.05
C THR A 20 6.58 -8.69 10.43
N LEU A 21 6.15 -9.45 9.44
CA LEU A 21 5.49 -10.73 9.61
C LEU A 21 6.49 -11.57 10.41
N THR A 22 6.32 -11.61 11.72
CA THR A 22 7.14 -12.40 12.64
C THR A 22 6.91 -13.87 12.30
N ARG A 23 7.67 -14.39 11.34
CA ARG A 23 7.56 -15.79 10.93
C ARG A 23 8.18 -16.66 12.01
N GLY A 24 7.50 -17.76 12.31
CA GLY A 24 7.93 -18.79 13.25
C GLY A 24 8.27 -20.09 12.51
N LEU A 25 8.51 -21.14 13.28
CA LEU A 25 8.85 -22.49 12.79
C LEU A 25 7.65 -23.42 13.02
N PRO A 26 7.18 -24.20 12.03
CA PRO A 26 6.10 -25.14 12.28
C PRO A 26 6.54 -26.21 13.28
N VAL A 27 5.61 -26.71 14.10
CA VAL A 27 5.91 -27.70 15.15
C VAL A 27 6.59 -28.94 14.56
N GLY A 28 6.25 -29.34 13.33
CA GLY A 28 6.94 -30.41 12.61
C GLY A 28 8.44 -30.16 12.45
N GLU A 29 8.83 -28.98 11.93
CA GLU A 29 10.24 -28.60 11.76
C GLU A 29 10.93 -28.41 13.12
N VAL A 30 10.22 -27.95 14.16
CA VAL A 30 10.76 -27.87 15.52
C VAL A 30 11.23 -29.23 16.01
N LEU A 31 10.49 -30.31 15.72
CA LEU A 31 10.86 -31.67 16.13
C LEU A 31 12.14 -32.19 15.44
N ASP A 32 12.52 -31.61 14.30
CA ASP A 32 13.73 -31.98 13.55
C ASP A 32 15.00 -31.26 14.07
N VAL A 33 14.85 -30.32 15.01
CA VAL A 33 15.97 -29.59 15.61
C VAL A 33 16.86 -30.57 16.41
N PRO A 34 18.20 -30.46 16.33
CA PRO A 34 19.10 -31.40 17.00
C PRO A 34 18.85 -31.60 18.49
N ALA A 35 18.52 -30.55 19.24
CA ALA A 35 18.16 -30.63 20.67
C ALA A 35 16.92 -31.49 20.94
N LEU A 36 16.03 -31.66 19.97
CA LEU A 36 14.82 -32.46 20.07
C LEU A 36 14.98 -33.87 19.49
N THR A 37 16.20 -34.28 19.16
CA THR A 37 16.50 -35.66 18.78
C THR A 37 16.03 -36.64 19.86
N GLY A 38 15.11 -37.54 19.50
CA GLY A 38 14.51 -38.49 20.44
C GLY A 38 13.26 -37.97 21.17
N ALA A 39 12.81 -36.74 20.89
CA ALA A 39 11.50 -36.28 21.31
C ALA A 39 10.39 -37.13 20.65
N ARG A 40 9.31 -37.40 21.39
CA ARG A 40 8.16 -38.18 20.89
C ARG A 40 6.91 -37.33 20.85
N LEU A 41 6.26 -37.26 19.70
CA LEU A 41 4.91 -36.73 19.59
C LEU A 41 3.92 -37.77 20.12
N ILE A 42 3.21 -37.45 21.21
CA ILE A 42 2.26 -38.36 21.87
C ILE A 42 0.81 -38.10 21.44
N ALA A 43 0.49 -36.84 21.12
CA ALA A 43 -0.85 -36.43 20.68
C ALA A 43 -0.77 -35.20 19.78
N GLY A 44 -1.88 -34.86 19.14
CA GLY A 44 -2.09 -33.62 18.40
C GLY A 44 -1.40 -33.60 17.03
N ARG A 45 -1.26 -34.76 16.36
CA ARG A 45 -0.58 -34.86 15.05
C ARG A 45 -1.17 -33.92 13.99
N ALA A 46 -2.48 -33.66 14.03
CA ALA A 46 -3.13 -32.70 13.14
C ALA A 46 -2.58 -31.26 13.29
N GLY A 47 -1.96 -30.94 14.42
CA GLY A 47 -1.38 -29.63 14.73
C GLY A 47 0.09 -29.45 14.35
N LEU A 48 0.73 -30.38 13.64
CA LEU A 48 2.15 -30.24 13.27
C LEU A 48 2.43 -29.00 12.39
N GLY A 49 1.42 -28.49 11.70
CA GLY A 49 1.49 -27.23 10.93
C GLY A 49 1.32 -25.96 11.78
N ARG A 50 1.05 -26.06 13.09
CA ARG A 50 0.99 -24.88 13.98
C ARG A 50 2.36 -24.21 14.02
N VAL A 51 2.39 -22.89 14.04
CA VAL A 51 3.63 -22.11 13.95
C VAL A 51 4.09 -21.70 15.35
N VAL A 52 5.34 -22.02 15.69
CA VAL A 52 6.03 -21.59 16.90
C VAL A 52 6.78 -20.30 16.61
N GLN A 53 6.35 -19.19 17.22
CA GLN A 53 7.03 -17.90 17.13
C GLN A 53 7.78 -17.54 18.42
N ARG A 54 7.43 -18.20 19.52
CA ARG A 54 7.82 -17.85 20.87
C ARG A 54 8.04 -19.13 21.66
N LEU A 55 8.92 -19.07 22.64
CA LEU A 55 9.13 -20.15 23.58
C LEU A 55 8.90 -19.65 25.01
N ASN A 56 8.35 -20.49 25.85
CA ASN A 56 8.06 -20.18 27.23
C ASN A 56 8.22 -21.42 28.11
N VAL A 57 8.59 -21.25 29.38
CA VAL A 57 8.73 -22.33 30.35
C VAL A 57 7.65 -22.17 31.42
N MET A 58 6.82 -23.20 31.58
CA MET A 58 5.83 -23.26 32.64
C MET A 58 6.49 -23.70 33.95
N GLU A 59 6.57 -22.78 34.91
CA GLU A 59 7.07 -23.02 36.27
C GLU A 59 5.95 -23.05 37.32
N VAL A 60 4.78 -22.49 37.01
CA VAL A 60 3.63 -22.40 37.92
C VAL A 60 2.37 -23.07 37.34
N PRO A 61 1.48 -23.64 38.18
CA PRO A 61 0.27 -24.33 37.70
C PRO A 61 -0.77 -23.42 37.02
N ASP A 62 -0.77 -22.13 37.33
CA ASP A 62 -1.73 -21.12 36.88
C ASP A 62 -1.20 -20.27 35.73
N ILE A 63 -0.38 -20.84 34.83
CA ILE A 63 0.33 -20.14 33.75
C ILE A 63 -0.56 -19.34 32.77
N LEU A 64 -1.85 -19.67 32.66
CA LEU A 64 -2.76 -19.16 31.63
C LEU A 64 -2.75 -17.63 31.41
N PRO A 65 -2.70 -16.76 32.45
CA PRO A 65 -2.66 -15.31 32.25
C PRO A 65 -1.44 -14.80 31.48
N TRP A 66 -0.34 -15.56 31.45
CA TRP A 66 0.94 -15.16 30.85
C TRP A 66 1.22 -15.81 29.49
N VAL A 67 0.43 -16.82 29.11
CA VAL A 67 0.55 -17.51 27.83
C VAL A 67 0.14 -16.59 26.69
N LYS A 68 0.92 -16.62 25.59
CA LYS A 68 0.62 -15.89 24.35
C LYS A 68 0.40 -16.86 23.18
N PRO A 69 -0.27 -16.41 22.10
CA PRO A 69 -0.42 -17.21 20.89
C PRO A 69 0.94 -17.59 20.29
N ASN A 70 0.98 -18.72 19.59
CA ASN A 70 2.13 -19.26 18.88
C ASN A 70 3.33 -19.62 19.79
N GLU A 71 3.08 -19.91 21.07
CA GLU A 71 4.10 -20.34 22.02
C GLU A 71 4.32 -21.86 21.98
N LEU A 72 5.58 -22.29 22.03
CA LEU A 72 5.98 -23.62 22.47
C LEU A 72 6.21 -23.57 23.97
N LEU A 73 5.34 -24.24 24.73
CA LEU A 73 5.41 -24.25 26.19
C LEU A 73 6.21 -25.47 26.67
N LEU A 74 7.27 -25.25 27.44
CA LEU A 74 8.12 -26.27 28.02
C LEU A 74 7.77 -26.48 29.50
N THR A 75 7.72 -27.72 29.97
CA THR A 75 7.49 -27.99 31.40
C THR A 75 8.15 -29.28 31.88
N THR A 76 8.54 -29.35 33.16
CA THR A 76 9.06 -30.56 33.81
C THR A 76 7.96 -31.49 34.34
N GLY A 77 6.70 -31.15 34.07
CA GLY A 77 5.52 -31.86 34.57
C GLY A 77 5.24 -31.67 36.06
N TYR A 78 6.13 -30.98 36.81
CA TYR A 78 5.88 -30.63 38.21
C TYR A 78 4.68 -29.67 38.38
N PRO A 79 4.58 -28.56 37.62
CA PRO A 79 3.48 -27.61 37.76
C PRO A 79 2.11 -28.18 37.34
N LEU A 80 2.13 -29.27 36.55
CA LEU A 80 0.93 -29.95 36.08
C LEU A 80 0.11 -30.58 37.23
N ARG A 81 0.75 -30.94 38.36
CA ARG A 81 0.07 -31.57 39.50
C ARG A 81 -0.88 -30.63 40.25
N GLY A 82 -0.59 -29.33 40.24
CA GLY A 82 -1.35 -28.30 40.96
C GLY A 82 -2.33 -27.54 40.08
N THR A 83 -2.59 -28.02 38.85
CA THR A 83 -3.35 -27.25 37.87
C THR A 83 -4.83 -27.16 38.27
N PRO A 84 -5.40 -25.94 38.45
CA PRO A 84 -6.74 -25.76 39.05
C PRO A 84 -7.89 -26.46 38.32
N ARG A 85 -7.79 -26.64 37.00
CA ARG A 85 -8.79 -27.29 36.14
C ARG A 85 -8.43 -28.72 35.71
N GLY A 86 -7.37 -29.28 36.31
CA GLY A 86 -6.79 -30.54 35.85
C GLY A 86 -6.14 -30.43 34.47
N LEU A 87 -5.55 -31.54 34.02
CA LEU A 87 -4.73 -31.59 32.81
C LEU A 87 -5.55 -31.49 31.52
N THR A 88 -6.73 -32.11 31.52
CA THR A 88 -7.72 -32.04 30.45
C THR A 88 -8.19 -30.61 30.21
N GLY A 89 -8.48 -29.86 31.27
CA GLY A 89 -8.87 -28.45 31.20
C GLY A 89 -7.74 -27.56 30.69
N LEU A 90 -6.50 -27.81 31.16
CA LEU A 90 -5.32 -27.09 30.70
C LEU A 90 -5.12 -27.17 29.19
N VAL A 91 -5.23 -28.37 28.59
CA VAL A 91 -5.11 -28.56 27.14
C VAL A 91 -6.14 -27.71 26.39
N GLY A 92 -7.37 -27.65 26.89
CA GLY A 92 -8.41 -26.81 26.30
C GLY A 92 -8.11 -25.31 26.42
N ASP A 93 -7.70 -24.88 27.61
CA ASP A 93 -7.37 -23.48 27.88
C ASP A 93 -6.14 -23.00 27.06
N LEU A 94 -5.14 -23.86 26.85
CA LEU A 94 -3.95 -23.55 26.03
C LEU A 94 -4.30 -23.46 24.53
N ASP A 95 -5.13 -24.37 24.04
CA ASP A 95 -5.61 -24.37 22.66
C ASP A 95 -6.45 -23.12 22.35
N GLU A 96 -7.35 -22.73 23.27
CA GLU A 96 -8.17 -21.51 23.15
C GLU A 96 -7.33 -20.23 23.14
N ARG A 97 -6.15 -20.25 23.78
CA ARG A 97 -5.18 -19.14 23.73
C ARG A 97 -4.23 -19.20 22.54
N GLY A 98 -4.35 -20.20 21.68
CA GLY A 98 -3.55 -20.35 20.46
C GLY A 98 -2.12 -20.81 20.72
N VAL A 99 -1.87 -21.59 21.77
CA VAL A 99 -0.56 -22.22 22.00
C VAL A 99 -0.25 -23.18 20.86
N ALA A 100 0.98 -23.13 20.38
CA ALA A 100 1.40 -23.93 19.24
C ALA A 100 1.62 -25.40 19.63
N ALA A 101 2.27 -25.65 20.78
CA ALA A 101 2.52 -26.98 21.31
C ALA A 101 2.88 -26.95 22.81
N LEU A 102 2.65 -28.08 23.49
CA LEU A 102 3.09 -28.31 24.87
C LEU A 102 4.12 -29.45 24.88
N ALA A 103 5.32 -29.14 25.34
CA ALA A 103 6.44 -30.05 25.46
C ALA A 103 6.75 -30.35 26.93
N ILE A 104 6.71 -31.62 27.28
CA ILE A 104 6.80 -32.11 28.65
C ILE A 104 8.06 -32.94 28.78
N LYS A 105 8.94 -32.57 29.71
CA LYS A 105 10.09 -33.38 30.08
C LYS A 105 9.65 -34.48 31.03
N PRO A 106 9.74 -35.77 30.64
CA PRO A 106 9.39 -36.87 31.51
C PRO A 106 10.38 -36.93 32.67
N GLY A 107 9.88 -37.26 33.86
CA GLY A 107 10.71 -37.30 35.06
C GLY A 107 9.97 -37.81 36.28
N ARG A 108 10.49 -37.49 37.47
CA ARG A 108 9.95 -37.98 38.76
C ARG A 108 8.49 -37.57 39.02
N TYR A 109 8.03 -36.49 38.38
CA TYR A 109 6.71 -35.91 38.65
C TYR A 109 5.64 -36.38 37.68
N LEU A 110 6.02 -36.62 36.42
CA LEU A 110 5.15 -37.13 35.38
C LEU A 110 6.00 -37.99 34.43
N ALA A 111 5.75 -39.30 34.42
CA ALA A 111 6.44 -40.22 33.53
C ALA A 111 5.80 -40.21 32.14
N GLU A 112 4.48 -40.36 32.09
CA GLU A 112 3.68 -40.21 30.88
C GLU A 112 2.43 -39.36 31.15
N PRO A 113 1.96 -38.58 30.16
CA PRO A 113 0.71 -37.83 30.29
C PRO A 113 -0.47 -38.80 30.42
N PRO A 114 -1.48 -38.52 31.26
CA PRO A 114 -2.65 -39.41 31.38
C PRO A 114 -3.40 -39.55 30.05
N PRO A 115 -4.05 -40.70 29.80
CA PRO A 115 -4.78 -40.94 28.54
C PRO A 115 -5.81 -39.86 28.21
N GLU A 116 -6.51 -39.34 29.22
CA GLU A 116 -7.50 -38.26 29.04
C GLU A 116 -6.89 -36.99 28.45
N MET A 117 -5.65 -36.65 28.85
CA MET A 117 -4.92 -35.49 28.34
C MET A 117 -4.50 -35.71 26.88
N VAL A 118 -4.04 -36.92 26.56
CA VAL A 118 -3.65 -37.34 25.20
C VAL A 118 -4.85 -37.25 24.26
N GLU A 119 -5.99 -37.83 24.65
CA GLU A 119 -7.20 -37.79 23.83
C GLU A 119 -7.72 -36.37 23.57
N GLN A 120 -7.67 -35.49 24.59
CA GLN A 120 -8.08 -34.09 24.40
C GLN A 120 -7.16 -33.35 23.43
N ALA A 121 -5.85 -33.56 23.56
CA ALA A 121 -4.88 -32.96 22.67
C ALA A 121 -5.05 -33.44 21.23
N ASP A 122 -5.32 -34.72 21.02
CA ASP A 122 -5.66 -35.26 19.69
C ASP A 122 -6.94 -34.64 19.13
N ARG A 123 -8.02 -34.58 19.93
CA ARG A 123 -9.30 -33.98 19.53
C ARG A 123 -9.15 -32.52 19.09
N ARG A 124 -8.34 -31.75 19.80
CA ARG A 124 -8.09 -30.33 19.52
C ARG A 124 -6.97 -30.09 18.52
N GLY A 125 -6.20 -31.13 18.18
CA GLY A 125 -5.00 -31.01 17.36
C GLY A 125 -3.91 -30.17 18.03
N LEU A 126 -3.82 -30.14 19.37
CA LEU A 126 -2.73 -29.50 20.09
C LEU A 126 -1.57 -30.50 20.27
N PRO A 127 -0.40 -30.28 19.64
CA PRO A 127 0.74 -31.18 19.77
C PRO A 127 1.21 -31.34 21.21
N LEU A 128 1.26 -32.58 21.70
CA LEU A 128 1.92 -32.94 22.95
C LEU A 128 3.21 -33.68 22.66
N ILE A 129 4.32 -33.11 23.12
CA ILE A 129 5.67 -33.60 22.85
C ILE A 129 6.29 -34.08 24.16
N LEU A 130 6.77 -35.31 24.21
CA LEU A 130 7.65 -35.77 25.28
C LEU A 130 9.10 -35.48 24.89
N LEU A 131 9.78 -34.71 25.72
CA LEU A 131 11.18 -34.36 25.53
C LEU A 131 12.10 -35.51 25.98
N PRO A 132 13.32 -35.63 25.42
CA PRO A 132 14.34 -36.50 25.99
C PRO A 132 14.64 -36.16 27.47
N ALA A 133 15.05 -37.15 28.26
CA ALA A 133 15.31 -36.94 29.69
C ALA A 133 16.60 -36.14 29.96
N ASP A 134 17.55 -36.20 29.03
CA ASP A 134 18.89 -35.62 29.09
C ASP A 134 18.98 -34.19 28.52
N VAL A 135 18.02 -33.74 27.70
CA VAL A 135 18.07 -32.40 27.09
C VAL A 135 17.79 -31.26 28.09
N GLY A 136 18.59 -30.20 28.06
CA GLY A 136 18.36 -28.94 28.77
C GLY A 136 17.28 -28.09 28.10
N PHE A 137 16.49 -27.34 28.89
CA PHE A 137 15.56 -26.37 28.30
C PHE A 137 16.29 -25.23 27.61
N ASP A 138 17.45 -24.83 28.14
CA ASP A 138 18.34 -23.84 27.54
C ASP A 138 18.83 -24.26 26.15
N ASP A 139 19.18 -25.53 25.94
CA ASP A 139 19.57 -26.05 24.62
C ASP A 139 18.42 -25.94 23.61
N ILE A 140 17.21 -26.35 24.02
CA ILE A 140 16.00 -26.25 23.18
C ILE A 140 15.70 -24.78 22.87
N LEU A 141 15.70 -23.92 23.89
CA LEU A 141 15.44 -22.49 23.76
C LEU A 141 16.41 -21.84 22.78
N ASN A 142 17.71 -22.06 22.96
CA ASN A 142 18.75 -21.46 22.13
C ASN A 142 18.66 -21.93 20.67
N GLN A 143 18.48 -23.22 20.42
CA GLN A 143 18.44 -23.74 19.05
C GLN A 143 17.17 -23.33 18.31
N VAL A 144 15.99 -23.53 18.90
CA VAL A 144 14.72 -23.19 18.24
C VAL A 144 14.63 -21.67 18.02
N LEU A 145 15.07 -20.85 18.99
CA LEU A 145 15.10 -19.40 18.79
C LEU A 145 16.10 -18.99 17.71
N THR A 146 17.27 -19.62 17.66
CA THR A 146 18.28 -19.37 16.61
C THR A 146 17.71 -19.67 15.23
N ASP A 147 16.98 -20.77 15.06
CA ASP A 147 16.38 -21.14 13.78
C ASP A 147 15.26 -20.16 13.37
N ILE A 148 14.42 -19.75 14.33
CA ILE A 148 13.40 -18.70 14.10
C ILE A 148 14.08 -17.41 13.63
N LEU A 149 15.13 -16.96 14.33
CA LEU A 149 15.86 -15.73 14.01
C LEU A 149 16.57 -15.84 12.65
N ASN A 150 17.20 -16.97 12.34
CA ASN A 150 17.86 -17.21 11.06
C ASN A 150 16.87 -17.17 9.90
N ARG A 151 15.67 -17.76 10.07
CA ARG A 151 14.62 -17.71 9.04
C ARG A 151 14.13 -16.28 8.81
N GLN A 152 13.98 -15.49 9.87
CA GLN A 152 13.65 -14.07 9.77
C GLN A 152 14.75 -13.28 9.06
N ALA A 153 16.02 -13.53 9.40
CA ALA A 153 17.17 -12.89 8.79
C ALA A 153 17.30 -13.23 7.29
N ALA A 154 17.09 -14.49 6.92
CA ALA A 154 17.16 -14.94 5.53
C ALA A 154 16.10 -14.26 4.65
N VAL A 155 14.86 -14.13 5.14
CA VAL A 155 13.78 -13.43 4.42
C VAL A 155 14.10 -11.93 4.27
N LEU A 156 14.63 -11.30 5.32
CA LEU A 156 15.03 -9.90 5.27
C LEU A 156 16.18 -9.69 4.28
N ALA A 157 17.21 -10.53 4.33
CA ALA A 157 18.34 -10.49 3.41
C ALA A 157 17.88 -10.63 1.96
N ARG A 158 16.97 -11.56 1.69
CA ARG A 158 16.41 -11.75 0.34
C ARG A 158 15.65 -10.52 -0.14
N THR A 159 14.86 -9.91 0.73
CA THR A 159 14.11 -8.68 0.40
C THR A 159 15.06 -7.51 0.11
N GLU A 160 16.15 -7.41 0.86
CA GLU A 160 17.18 -6.38 0.68
C GLU A 160 18.02 -6.58 -0.59
N GLU A 161 18.34 -7.83 -0.95
CA GLU A 161 18.98 -8.15 -2.24
C GLU A 161 18.16 -7.65 -3.42
N VAL A 162 16.84 -7.92 -3.42
CA VAL A 162 15.94 -7.45 -4.47
C VAL A 162 15.88 -5.92 -4.49
N HIS A 163 15.76 -5.29 -3.33
CA HIS A 163 15.76 -3.83 -3.26
C HIS A 163 17.04 -3.22 -3.85
N ARG A 164 18.21 -3.77 -3.53
CA ARG A 164 19.49 -3.32 -4.05
C ARG A 164 19.56 -3.47 -5.57
N ALA A 165 19.11 -4.59 -6.11
CA ALA A 165 19.13 -4.86 -7.54
C ALA A 165 18.23 -3.86 -8.30
N LEU A 166 17.00 -3.63 -7.82
CA LEU A 166 16.09 -2.64 -8.38
C LEU A 166 16.65 -1.21 -8.35
N VAL A 167 17.32 -0.83 -7.24
CA VAL A 167 17.98 0.49 -7.15
C VAL A 167 19.13 0.60 -8.17
N GLN A 168 19.94 -0.45 -8.34
CA GLN A 168 21.01 -0.45 -9.35
C GLN A 168 20.44 -0.30 -10.77
N THR A 169 19.34 -0.99 -11.10
CA THR A 169 18.64 -0.85 -12.39
C THR A 169 18.28 0.61 -12.68
N VAL A 170 17.72 1.32 -11.68
CA VAL A 170 17.38 2.74 -11.83
C VAL A 170 18.63 3.64 -11.94
N LEU A 171 19.69 3.36 -11.18
CA LEU A 171 20.95 4.11 -11.23
C LEU A 171 21.66 3.96 -12.59
N CYS A 172 21.54 2.81 -13.24
CA CYS A 172 22.02 2.56 -14.60
C CYS A 172 21.17 3.23 -15.70
N GLY A 173 20.14 3.99 -15.32
CA GLY A 173 19.26 4.71 -16.25
C GLY A 173 17.97 3.97 -16.60
N GLY A 174 17.70 2.82 -15.99
CA GLY A 174 16.44 2.09 -16.15
C GLY A 174 15.23 2.89 -15.69
N GLY A 175 14.09 2.63 -16.35
CA GLY A 175 12.79 3.22 -16.04
C GLY A 175 11.85 2.23 -15.36
N LEU A 176 10.55 2.54 -15.40
CA LEU A 176 9.53 1.70 -14.76
C LEU A 176 9.40 0.33 -15.40
N ARG A 177 9.72 0.20 -16.70
CA ARG A 177 9.63 -1.06 -17.44
C ARG A 177 10.62 -2.09 -16.90
N GLU A 178 11.87 -1.69 -16.76
CA GLU A 178 12.95 -2.52 -16.25
C GLU A 178 12.67 -2.94 -14.79
N VAL A 179 12.14 -2.02 -13.97
CA VAL A 179 11.72 -2.31 -12.60
C VAL A 179 10.62 -3.37 -12.57
N VAL A 180 9.56 -3.26 -13.38
CA VAL A 180 8.49 -4.27 -13.37
C VAL A 180 8.94 -5.61 -13.94
N ASP A 181 9.83 -5.61 -14.93
CA ASP A 181 10.40 -6.83 -15.52
C ASP A 181 11.22 -7.61 -14.49
N GLU A 182 12.08 -6.92 -13.72
CA GLU A 182 12.90 -7.52 -12.68
C GLU A 182 12.04 -8.09 -11.53
N VAL A 183 11.01 -7.37 -11.11
CA VAL A 183 10.07 -7.83 -10.07
C VAL A 183 9.24 -9.02 -10.57
N ALA A 184 8.75 -8.98 -11.81
CA ALA A 184 8.01 -10.09 -12.41
C ALA A 184 8.85 -11.37 -12.48
N ALA A 185 10.13 -11.24 -12.87
CA ALA A 185 11.07 -12.35 -12.90
C ALA A 185 11.34 -12.94 -11.50
N HIS A 186 11.47 -12.09 -10.47
CA HIS A 186 11.67 -12.54 -9.09
C HIS A 186 10.43 -13.17 -8.45
N LEU A 187 9.23 -12.69 -8.76
CA LEU A 187 7.99 -13.20 -8.20
C LEU A 187 7.39 -14.37 -9.01
N GLY A 188 7.84 -14.57 -10.25
CA GLY A 188 7.21 -15.50 -11.19
C GLY A 188 5.74 -15.15 -11.43
N ALA A 189 5.44 -13.85 -11.51
CA ALA A 189 4.09 -13.30 -11.57
C ALA A 189 4.05 -12.09 -12.51
N ALA A 190 2.86 -11.76 -13.03
CA ALA A 190 2.72 -10.54 -13.81
C ALA A 190 2.63 -9.33 -12.88
N VAL A 191 3.28 -8.24 -13.28
CA VAL A 191 3.39 -7.03 -12.46
C VAL A 191 3.07 -5.82 -13.32
N ALA A 192 2.29 -4.87 -12.80
CA ALA A 192 2.04 -3.60 -13.46
C ALA A 192 2.08 -2.42 -12.49
N VAL A 193 2.58 -1.30 -12.99
CA VAL A 193 2.52 0.02 -12.34
C VAL A 193 1.39 0.82 -12.98
N LEU A 194 0.55 1.39 -12.14
CA LEU A 194 -0.58 2.24 -12.49
C LEU A 194 -0.34 3.64 -11.94
N ASP A 195 -0.80 4.67 -12.66
CA ASP A 195 -0.88 6.03 -12.13
C ASP A 195 -2.15 6.27 -11.28
N GLY A 196 -2.32 7.50 -10.80
CA GLY A 196 -3.50 7.91 -10.02
C GLY A 196 -4.83 7.82 -10.80
N GLU A 197 -4.79 7.88 -12.14
CA GLU A 197 -5.94 7.69 -13.02
C GLU A 197 -6.16 6.21 -13.43
N ARG A 198 -5.44 5.27 -12.80
CA ARG A 198 -5.46 3.82 -13.11
C ARG A 198 -5.01 3.49 -14.53
N ARG A 199 -4.24 4.36 -15.18
CA ARG A 199 -3.58 4.05 -16.46
C ARG A 199 -2.30 3.28 -16.19
N VAL A 200 -2.07 2.24 -17.00
CA VAL A 200 -0.84 1.44 -16.91
C VAL A 200 0.33 2.26 -17.43
N LEU A 201 1.28 2.57 -16.55
CA LEU A 201 2.55 3.20 -16.89
C LEU A 201 3.55 2.18 -17.43
N ALA A 202 3.60 0.99 -16.81
CA ALA A 202 4.44 -0.12 -17.23
C ALA A 202 3.83 -1.45 -16.79
N ALA A 203 4.08 -2.52 -17.54
CA ALA A 203 3.67 -3.87 -17.18
C ALA A 203 4.64 -4.94 -17.71
N ALA A 204 4.78 -6.02 -16.95
CA ALA A 204 5.60 -7.19 -17.22
C ALA A 204 4.79 -8.48 -17.01
N GLY A 205 5.08 -9.51 -17.82
CA GLY A 205 4.36 -10.79 -17.84
C GLY A 205 3.86 -11.17 -19.23
N THR A 206 3.16 -12.30 -19.33
CA THR A 206 2.52 -12.73 -20.60
C THR A 206 1.34 -11.81 -20.95
N GLU A 207 0.97 -11.73 -22.23
CA GLU A 207 -0.13 -10.84 -22.67
C GLU A 207 -1.45 -11.10 -21.94
N ASP A 208 -1.78 -12.37 -21.70
CA ASP A 208 -3.00 -12.76 -20.99
C ASP A 208 -2.95 -12.36 -19.52
N GLN A 209 -1.79 -12.51 -18.86
CA GLN A 209 -1.61 -12.07 -17.48
C GLN A 209 -1.62 -10.55 -17.36
N VAL A 210 -1.02 -9.80 -18.30
CA VAL A 210 -1.06 -8.33 -18.32
C VAL A 210 -2.49 -7.83 -18.54
N ARG A 211 -3.28 -8.52 -19.38
CA ARG A 211 -4.71 -8.23 -19.56
C ARG A 211 -5.49 -8.50 -18.27
N ALA A 212 -5.17 -9.58 -17.55
CA ALA A 212 -5.77 -9.89 -16.25
C ALA A 212 -5.40 -8.85 -15.18
N VAL A 213 -4.13 -8.43 -15.09
CA VAL A 213 -3.68 -7.36 -14.18
C VAL A 213 -4.43 -6.06 -14.46
N ARG A 214 -4.63 -5.70 -15.73
CA ARG A 214 -5.45 -4.54 -16.12
C ARG A 214 -6.90 -4.67 -15.66
N ALA A 215 -7.50 -5.86 -15.77
CA ALA A 215 -8.86 -6.10 -15.32
C ALA A 215 -8.99 -6.04 -13.79
N VAL A 216 -8.02 -6.57 -13.05
CA VAL A 216 -7.95 -6.52 -11.58
C VAL A 216 -7.75 -5.08 -11.09
N ALA A 217 -6.85 -4.34 -11.72
CA ALA A 217 -6.57 -2.93 -11.45
C ALA A 217 -7.80 -2.02 -11.57
N LEU A 218 -8.75 -2.38 -12.44
CA LEU A 218 -9.99 -1.62 -12.65
C LEU A 218 -11.11 -2.03 -11.67
N ARG A 219 -11.02 -3.20 -11.04
CA ARG A 219 -12.05 -3.77 -10.15
C ARG A 219 -11.88 -3.40 -8.67
N GLY A 220 -10.65 -3.14 -8.21
CA GLY A 220 -10.35 -2.92 -6.80
C GLY A 220 -10.73 -1.53 -6.29
N ASP A 221 -11.51 -1.48 -5.21
CA ASP A 221 -11.71 -0.27 -4.39
C ASP A 221 -10.49 -0.06 -3.48
N ALA A 222 -10.03 1.18 -3.37
CA ALA A 222 -8.71 1.53 -2.82
C ALA A 222 -8.67 1.43 -1.29
N GLY A 223 -8.21 0.31 -0.75
CA GLY A 223 -7.79 0.14 0.66
C GLY A 223 -6.27 0.01 0.83
N PRO A 224 -5.73 0.14 2.06
CA PRO A 224 -4.32 -0.12 2.36
C PRO A 224 -3.96 -1.58 2.02
N ALA A 225 -2.81 -1.78 1.35
CA ALA A 225 -2.23 -3.05 0.92
C ALA A 225 -3.16 -4.27 1.03
N ALA A 226 -3.99 -4.51 0.00
CA ALA A 226 -4.89 -5.65 -0.01
C ALA A 226 -4.21 -6.86 -0.65
N ALA A 227 -4.22 -7.98 0.07
CA ALA A 227 -3.86 -9.28 -0.45
C ALA A 227 -5.14 -10.09 -0.63
N GLU A 228 -5.57 -10.28 -1.87
CA GLU A 228 -6.71 -11.13 -2.22
C GLU A 228 -6.20 -12.27 -3.09
N GLY A 229 -6.18 -13.48 -2.55
CA GLY A 229 -6.09 -14.77 -3.26
C GLY A 229 -5.07 -14.90 -4.39
N ASP A 230 -5.32 -14.27 -5.54
CA ASP A 230 -4.57 -14.32 -6.80
C ASP A 230 -3.78 -13.02 -7.12
N HIS A 231 -3.93 -11.96 -6.32
CA HIS A 231 -3.25 -10.68 -6.53
C HIS A 231 -2.83 -9.96 -5.23
N LEU A 232 -1.79 -9.13 -5.36
CA LEU A 232 -1.32 -8.20 -4.34
C LEU A 232 -1.28 -6.78 -4.90
N VAL A 233 -1.77 -5.82 -4.13
CA VAL A 233 -1.75 -4.40 -4.50
C VAL A 233 -1.03 -3.59 -3.43
N VAL A 234 -0.06 -2.77 -3.84
CA VAL A 234 0.71 -1.90 -2.95
C VAL A 234 0.71 -0.46 -3.48
N PRO A 235 0.53 0.56 -2.61
CA PRO A 235 0.58 1.95 -3.02
C PRO A 235 2.00 2.41 -3.35
N VAL A 236 2.12 3.23 -4.40
CA VAL A 236 3.36 3.89 -4.81
C VAL A 236 3.31 5.32 -4.26
N VAL A 237 3.99 5.56 -3.14
CA VAL A 237 3.95 6.84 -2.41
C VAL A 237 5.35 7.42 -2.28
N ALA A 238 5.52 8.70 -2.61
CA ALA A 238 6.74 9.46 -2.34
C ALA A 238 6.40 10.85 -1.83
N GLY A 239 7.11 11.32 -0.80
CA GLY A 239 6.91 12.66 -0.25
C GLY A 239 5.49 12.95 0.28
N GLY A 240 4.72 11.92 0.61
CA GLY A 240 3.31 12.04 1.03
C GLY A 240 2.30 12.14 -0.13
N PHE A 241 2.77 12.07 -1.38
CA PHE A 241 1.91 12.05 -2.57
C PHE A 241 1.70 10.61 -3.06
N ASP A 242 0.45 10.32 -3.40
CA ASP A 242 0.06 9.07 -4.05
C ASP A 242 0.35 9.16 -5.55
N HIS A 243 1.33 8.40 -6.02
CA HIS A 243 1.72 8.33 -7.43
C HIS A 243 1.01 7.19 -8.18
N GLY A 244 0.23 6.37 -7.49
CA GLY A 244 -0.53 5.27 -8.07
C GLY A 244 -0.28 3.94 -7.36
N ARG A 245 -0.34 2.82 -8.10
CA ARG A 245 -0.38 1.47 -7.52
C ARG A 245 0.54 0.51 -8.26
N LEU A 246 1.16 -0.40 -7.51
CA LEU A 246 1.89 -1.53 -8.04
C LEU A 246 1.06 -2.80 -7.77
N VAL A 247 0.76 -3.54 -8.83
CA VAL A 247 -0.10 -4.73 -8.77
C VAL A 247 0.70 -5.94 -9.24
N ALA A 248 0.71 -6.99 -8.43
CA ALA A 248 1.19 -8.31 -8.83
C ALA A 248 0.01 -9.28 -8.95
N TYR A 249 0.00 -10.11 -9.98
CA TYR A 249 -1.06 -11.09 -10.25
C TYR A 249 -0.46 -12.43 -10.66
N ARG A 250 -1.02 -13.51 -10.13
CA ARG A 250 -0.66 -14.87 -10.52
C ARG A 250 -1.92 -15.72 -10.75
N PRO A 251 -2.12 -16.27 -11.95
CA PRO A 251 -3.31 -17.07 -12.26
C PRO A 251 -3.36 -18.39 -11.49
N ASP A 252 -2.20 -18.99 -11.19
CA ASP A 252 -2.09 -20.32 -10.57
C ASP A 252 -2.09 -20.30 -9.02
N GLY A 253 -2.54 -19.20 -8.40
CA GLY A 253 -2.76 -19.10 -6.95
C GLY A 253 -1.83 -18.13 -6.20
N ALA A 254 -1.95 -18.13 -4.86
CA ALA A 254 -1.45 -17.10 -3.96
C ALA A 254 0.04 -16.81 -4.11
N LEU A 255 0.39 -15.54 -4.37
CA LEU A 255 1.76 -15.04 -4.48
C LEU A 255 2.62 -15.53 -3.30
N GLY A 256 3.79 -16.08 -3.63
CA GLY A 256 4.62 -16.84 -2.70
C GLY A 256 5.00 -16.08 -1.43
N GLU A 257 5.42 -16.83 -0.42
CA GLU A 257 5.88 -16.32 0.86
C GLU A 257 6.97 -15.23 0.69
N GLY A 258 6.63 -13.97 0.98
CA GLY A 258 7.57 -12.83 0.90
C GLY A 258 7.31 -11.89 -0.29
N ALA A 259 6.37 -12.24 -1.18
CA ALA A 259 6.00 -11.42 -2.33
C ALA A 259 5.57 -9.99 -1.95
N LEU A 260 4.84 -9.83 -0.83
CA LEU A 260 4.44 -8.51 -0.33
C LEU A 260 5.65 -7.63 -0.02
N GLY A 261 6.64 -8.14 0.71
CA GLY A 261 7.84 -7.36 1.07
C GLY A 261 8.66 -6.96 -0.15
N VAL A 262 8.77 -7.85 -1.14
CA VAL A 262 9.39 -7.53 -2.44
C VAL A 262 8.61 -6.45 -3.17
N LEU A 263 7.28 -6.54 -3.20
CA LEU A 263 6.40 -5.59 -3.88
C LEU A 263 6.42 -4.20 -3.21
N GLU A 264 6.54 -4.12 -1.88
CA GLU A 264 6.72 -2.88 -1.13
C GLU A 264 8.06 -2.19 -1.45
N ARG A 265 9.15 -2.96 -1.55
CA ARG A 265 10.45 -2.42 -1.97
C ARG A 265 10.41 -1.94 -3.41
N ALA A 266 9.76 -2.69 -4.29
CA ALA A 266 9.55 -2.29 -5.68
C ALA A 266 8.70 -1.03 -5.79
N ALA A 267 7.64 -0.88 -4.99
CA ALA A 267 6.81 0.32 -4.97
C ALA A 267 7.62 1.55 -4.55
N THR A 268 8.56 1.40 -3.61
CA THR A 268 9.47 2.49 -3.20
C THR A 268 10.39 2.91 -4.36
N VAL A 269 10.98 1.94 -5.07
CA VAL A 269 11.84 2.24 -6.23
C VAL A 269 11.03 2.83 -7.39
N ALA A 270 9.85 2.29 -7.67
CA ALA A 270 8.93 2.82 -8.68
C ALA A 270 8.54 4.26 -8.37
N ALA A 271 8.31 4.61 -7.10
CA ALA A 271 8.02 5.97 -6.68
C ALA A 271 9.16 6.92 -7.05
N LEU A 272 10.42 6.53 -6.79
CA LEU A 272 11.59 7.33 -7.18
C LEU A 272 11.67 7.56 -8.70
N VAL A 273 11.39 6.52 -9.49
CA VAL A 273 11.37 6.63 -10.96
C VAL A 273 10.26 7.57 -11.42
N VAL A 274 9.04 7.43 -10.88
CA VAL A 274 7.91 8.31 -11.21
C VAL A 274 8.22 9.76 -10.84
N THR A 275 8.74 10.02 -9.64
CA THR A 275 9.09 11.39 -9.21
C THR A 275 10.17 11.98 -10.11
N LYS A 276 11.20 11.21 -10.50
CA LYS A 276 12.22 11.65 -11.45
C LYS A 276 11.60 12.01 -12.81
N GLN A 277 10.75 11.15 -13.35
CA GLN A 277 10.08 11.38 -14.65
C GLN A 277 9.17 12.62 -14.61
N GLN A 278 8.42 12.81 -13.53
CA GLN A 278 7.57 13.99 -13.34
C GLN A 278 8.40 15.28 -13.24
N ALA A 279 9.52 15.26 -12.53
CA ALA A 279 10.41 16.42 -12.44
C ALA A 279 10.99 16.80 -13.81
N VAL A 280 11.44 15.82 -14.59
CA VAL A 280 11.93 16.04 -15.97
C VAL A 280 10.80 16.60 -16.85
N ALA A 281 9.63 15.98 -16.84
CA ALA A 281 8.48 16.42 -17.63
C ALA A 281 8.01 17.83 -17.23
N ALA A 282 8.05 18.18 -15.94
CA ALA A 282 7.70 19.53 -15.46
C ALA A 282 8.68 20.58 -15.96
N VAL A 283 9.98 20.27 -15.97
CA VAL A 283 11.02 21.15 -16.52
C VAL A 283 10.85 21.32 -18.02
N GLU A 284 10.67 20.24 -18.77
CA GLU A 284 10.39 20.29 -20.21
C GLU A 284 9.13 21.08 -20.55
N SER A 285 8.06 20.86 -19.80
CA SER A 285 6.80 21.60 -19.94
C SER A 285 6.99 23.09 -19.69
N LYS A 286 7.79 23.45 -18.69
CA LYS A 286 8.15 24.86 -18.44
C LYS A 286 8.92 25.47 -19.61
N TYR A 287 9.94 24.78 -20.14
CA TYR A 287 10.69 25.26 -21.31
C TYR A 287 9.79 25.45 -22.54
N ARG A 288 8.89 24.50 -22.79
CA ARG A 288 7.87 24.59 -23.85
C ARG A 288 6.96 25.81 -23.63
N ALA A 289 6.49 26.04 -22.41
CA ALA A 289 5.60 27.16 -22.09
C ALA A 289 6.31 28.53 -22.14
N ASP A 290 7.58 28.61 -21.74
CA ASP A 290 8.41 29.82 -21.89
C ASP A 290 8.61 30.16 -23.37
N PHE A 291 9.00 29.16 -24.19
CA PHE A 291 9.18 29.35 -25.62
C PHE A 291 7.89 29.78 -26.34
N LEU A 292 6.75 29.15 -26.01
CA LEU A 292 5.45 29.55 -26.56
C LEU A 292 5.11 31.00 -26.22
N ARG A 293 5.42 31.46 -25.00
CA ARG A 293 5.23 32.88 -24.61
C ARG A 293 6.13 33.83 -25.38
N ASP A 294 7.37 33.44 -25.67
CA ASP A 294 8.28 34.25 -26.48
C ASP A 294 7.83 34.34 -27.94
N ILE A 295 7.26 33.26 -28.50
CA ILE A 295 6.62 33.29 -29.83
C ILE A 295 5.45 34.29 -29.81
N LEU A 296 4.53 34.13 -28.87
CA LEU A 296 3.33 34.98 -28.78
C LEU A 296 3.66 36.45 -28.52
N ALA A 297 4.79 36.74 -27.88
CA ALA A 297 5.24 38.10 -27.62
C ALA A 297 6.16 38.68 -28.71
N GLY A 298 6.42 37.94 -29.79
CA GLY A 298 7.30 38.37 -30.89
C GLY A 298 8.79 38.47 -30.50
N ARG A 299 9.21 37.76 -29.45
CA ARG A 299 10.61 37.75 -28.95
C ARG A 299 11.38 36.48 -29.29
N ALA A 300 10.75 35.51 -29.96
CA ALA A 300 11.36 34.23 -30.29
C ALA A 300 12.39 34.28 -31.45
N GLY A 301 12.52 35.42 -32.14
CA GLY A 301 13.44 35.62 -33.26
C GLY A 301 12.80 35.33 -34.63
N ASP A 302 13.63 34.99 -35.61
CA ASP A 302 13.19 34.75 -36.99
C ASP A 302 12.35 33.47 -37.15
N ASP A 303 11.40 33.50 -38.09
CA ASP A 303 10.43 32.43 -38.32
C ASP A 303 11.09 31.05 -38.59
N ASP A 304 12.17 31.01 -39.38
CA ASP A 304 12.90 29.77 -39.67
C ASP A 304 13.47 29.12 -38.39
N ARG A 305 13.95 29.94 -37.45
CA ARG A 305 14.49 29.47 -36.16
C ARG A 305 13.38 28.99 -35.24
N VAL A 306 12.23 29.66 -35.26
CA VAL A 306 11.05 29.26 -34.49
C VAL A 306 10.53 27.89 -34.97
N ILE A 307 10.37 27.71 -36.28
CA ILE A 307 9.90 26.46 -36.88
C ILE A 307 10.84 25.30 -36.55
N ALA A 308 12.16 25.50 -36.69
CA ALA A 308 13.15 24.48 -36.34
C ALA A 308 13.09 24.09 -34.85
N HIS A 309 12.86 25.05 -33.95
CA HIS A 309 12.77 24.80 -32.52
C HIS A 309 11.44 24.14 -32.11
N CYS A 310 10.33 24.47 -32.79
CA CYS A 310 9.04 23.80 -32.65
C CYS A 310 9.14 22.31 -33.00
N ALA A 311 9.83 21.97 -34.10
CA ALA A 311 10.11 20.57 -34.46
C ALA A 311 10.88 19.84 -33.35
N GLY A 312 11.81 20.51 -32.67
CA GLY A 312 12.54 19.97 -31.50
C GLY A 312 11.65 19.67 -30.28
N PHE A 313 10.52 20.36 -30.12
CA PHE A 313 9.51 20.04 -29.11
C PHE A 313 8.45 19.04 -29.57
N GLY A 314 8.58 18.52 -30.80
CA GLY A 314 7.58 17.65 -31.42
C GLY A 314 6.30 18.40 -31.82
N TRP A 315 6.36 19.73 -31.95
CA TRP A 315 5.26 20.53 -32.46
C TRP A 315 5.32 20.57 -33.99
N ASP A 316 4.38 19.85 -34.60
CA ASP A 316 4.09 19.99 -36.02
C ASP A 316 3.14 21.18 -36.23
N LEU A 317 3.67 22.23 -36.87
CA LEU A 317 2.96 23.46 -37.24
C LEU A 317 2.56 23.49 -38.72
N ASP A 318 2.96 22.50 -39.52
CA ASP A 318 2.57 22.40 -40.94
C ASP A 318 1.13 21.86 -41.09
N ARG A 319 0.62 21.19 -40.05
CA ARG A 319 -0.79 20.80 -39.95
C ARG A 319 -1.68 21.99 -39.55
N PRO A 320 -2.97 21.98 -39.94
CA PRO A 320 -3.92 23.00 -39.47
C PRO A 320 -3.99 23.03 -37.94
N VAL A 321 -3.65 24.17 -37.33
CA VAL A 321 -3.73 24.39 -35.88
C VAL A 321 -4.89 25.32 -35.56
N LEU A 322 -5.70 24.95 -34.56
CA LEU A 322 -6.72 25.84 -33.99
C LEU A 322 -6.14 26.53 -32.75
N VAL A 323 -6.09 27.86 -32.76
CA VAL A 323 -5.74 28.65 -31.58
C VAL A 323 -7.02 29.12 -30.92
N ILE A 324 -7.23 28.69 -29.67
CA ILE A 324 -8.35 29.14 -28.84
C ILE A 324 -7.83 30.20 -27.88
N VAL A 325 -8.36 31.41 -28.00
CA VAL A 325 -8.10 32.49 -27.04
C VAL A 325 -9.31 32.60 -26.14
N ALA A 326 -9.11 32.39 -24.84
CA ALA A 326 -10.14 32.56 -23.83
C ALA A 326 -9.68 33.66 -22.86
N GLU A 327 -10.51 34.68 -22.70
CA GLU A 327 -10.36 35.67 -21.63
C GLU A 327 -11.14 35.17 -20.42
N LEU A 328 -10.46 35.06 -19.27
CA LEU A 328 -11.12 34.78 -18.00
C LEU A 328 -11.81 36.07 -17.56
N ASP A 329 -13.14 36.05 -17.42
CA ASP A 329 -13.90 37.18 -16.86
C ASP A 329 -13.23 37.65 -15.54
N GLY A 330 -12.82 38.92 -15.52
CA GLY A 330 -11.85 39.44 -14.58
C GLY A 330 -12.24 39.24 -13.11
N ARG A 331 -11.27 38.82 -12.29
CA ARG A 331 -11.24 39.30 -10.90
C ARG A 331 -11.13 40.83 -10.94
N PRO A 332 -11.91 41.59 -10.15
CA PRO A 332 -11.77 43.03 -10.09
C PRO A 332 -10.31 43.38 -9.79
N ARG A 333 -9.73 44.21 -10.64
CA ARG A 333 -8.39 44.79 -10.44
C ARG A 333 -8.43 45.56 -9.10
N PRO A 334 -7.56 45.28 -8.11
CA PRO A 334 -7.48 46.14 -6.95
C PRO A 334 -7.15 47.55 -7.44
N GLU A 335 -7.95 48.52 -7.02
CA GLU A 335 -7.78 49.92 -7.39
C GLU A 335 -6.33 50.36 -7.12
N PRO A 336 -5.73 51.20 -7.98
CA PRO A 336 -4.42 51.75 -7.71
C PRO A 336 -4.51 52.55 -6.41
N ASP A 337 -3.72 52.12 -5.44
CA ASP A 337 -3.47 52.81 -4.17
C ASP A 337 -3.22 54.30 -4.44
N GLN A 338 -4.05 55.18 -3.87
CA GLN A 338 -3.96 56.64 -3.99
C GLN A 338 -2.75 57.22 -3.23
N ALA A 339 -1.64 56.48 -3.14
CA ALA A 339 -0.45 56.83 -2.39
C ALA A 339 0.79 57.00 -3.27
N VAL A 340 0.64 57.44 -4.54
CA VAL A 340 1.75 58.07 -5.28
C VAL A 340 1.23 59.20 -6.19
N GLN A 341 0.44 60.13 -5.65
CA GLN A 341 0.26 61.47 -6.22
C GLN A 341 1.06 62.47 -5.38
N GLY A 342 2.38 62.40 -5.54
CA GLY A 342 3.34 63.27 -4.86
C GLY A 342 4.65 63.42 -5.61
N ALA A 343 4.69 63.17 -6.92
CA ALA A 343 5.82 63.54 -7.77
C ALA A 343 5.42 63.43 -9.24
N GLN A 344 4.84 64.50 -9.79
CA GLN A 344 5.01 64.99 -11.17
C GLN A 344 3.90 65.98 -11.50
N ALA A 345 3.97 67.14 -10.84
CA ALA A 345 3.51 68.38 -11.43
C ALA A 345 4.63 68.90 -12.34
N ALA A 346 4.56 68.61 -13.63
CA ALA A 346 5.18 69.43 -14.67
C ALA A 346 4.61 69.07 -16.04
N HIS A 347 3.96 70.06 -16.66
CA HIS A 347 3.67 70.20 -18.09
C HIS A 347 2.45 69.48 -18.69
N SER A 348 1.32 70.21 -18.64
CA SER A 348 0.30 70.36 -19.69
C SER A 348 0.92 70.70 -21.09
N PRO A 349 0.18 70.65 -22.24
CA PRO A 349 -1.28 70.77 -22.34
C PRO A 349 -2.03 69.97 -23.43
N HIS A 350 -3.36 70.11 -23.36
CA HIS A 350 -4.41 70.01 -24.39
C HIS A 350 -5.25 68.72 -24.53
N SER A 351 -6.39 68.74 -23.80
CA SER A 351 -7.79 68.78 -24.31
C SER A 351 -8.06 68.33 -25.75
N ALA A 352 -9.17 67.72 -26.13
CA ALA A 352 -10.38 67.24 -25.48
C ALA A 352 -11.21 66.59 -26.61
N HIS A 353 -11.92 65.50 -26.36
CA HIS A 353 -13.34 65.37 -26.67
C HIS A 353 -13.87 64.06 -26.11
N ALA A 354 -14.77 64.20 -25.14
CA ALA A 354 -15.52 63.13 -24.52
C ALA A 354 -16.84 62.90 -25.26
N SER A 355 -17.32 61.65 -25.11
CA SER A 355 -18.72 61.29 -24.89
C SER A 355 -19.65 61.25 -26.12
N GLN A 356 -20.22 60.08 -26.41
CA GLN A 356 -21.46 59.65 -25.76
C GLN A 356 -21.80 58.17 -26.03
N ALA A 357 -22.54 57.62 -25.07
CA ALA A 357 -22.83 56.21 -24.84
C ALA A 357 -24.03 55.68 -25.65
N ARG A 358 -23.97 54.37 -25.96
CA ARG A 358 -24.96 53.26 -25.79
C ARG A 358 -26.42 53.59 -25.36
N PRO A 359 -27.40 52.63 -25.43
CA PRO A 359 -27.50 51.36 -26.17
C PRO A 359 -28.92 50.98 -26.73
N ALA A 360 -28.96 49.84 -27.44
CA ALA A 360 -29.92 48.71 -27.47
C ALA A 360 -31.46 48.86 -27.59
N ARG A 361 -31.98 47.98 -28.46
CA ARG A 361 -33.37 47.58 -28.81
C ARG A 361 -34.39 47.47 -27.65
N PRO A 362 -35.69 47.48 -28.02
CA PRO A 362 -36.53 46.34 -27.63
C PRO A 362 -37.53 45.88 -28.72
N ALA A 363 -37.89 44.60 -28.68
CA ALA A 363 -39.08 44.00 -29.26
C ALA A 363 -39.43 42.80 -28.37
N ALA A 364 -40.67 42.42 -28.08
CA ALA A 364 -41.99 43.02 -28.13
C ALA A 364 -42.84 42.11 -27.23
N ASP A 365 -43.82 42.63 -26.49
CA ASP A 365 -44.82 41.78 -25.84
C ASP A 365 -46.19 42.44 -25.97
N GLY A 366 -47.10 41.75 -26.67
CA GLY A 366 -48.45 42.21 -26.95
C GLY A 366 -49.45 41.51 -26.04
N ARG A 367 -50.18 42.25 -25.21
CA ARG A 367 -51.37 41.75 -24.51
C ARG A 367 -52.65 42.29 -25.14
N GLY A 368 -53.51 41.35 -25.51
CA GLY A 368 -54.85 41.25 -24.92
C GLY A 368 -56.02 41.83 -25.72
N ARG A 369 -57.02 40.97 -25.93
CA ARG A 369 -58.40 41.18 -25.45
C ARG A 369 -59.17 39.87 -25.62
N GLY A 370 -59.89 39.48 -24.57
CA GLY A 370 -60.60 38.20 -24.49
C GLY A 370 -62.12 38.32 -24.61
N ARG A 371 -62.78 37.17 -24.48
CA ARG A 371 -64.01 36.89 -23.70
C ARG A 371 -64.45 35.44 -23.96
N ALA A 372 -64.96 34.81 -22.89
CA ALA A 372 -66.06 33.81 -22.78
C ALA A 372 -66.24 32.75 -23.90
N ASP A 373 -66.45 31.46 -23.68
CA ASP A 373 -67.35 30.83 -22.70
C ASP A 373 -67.09 29.30 -22.56
N ALA A 374 -67.51 28.73 -21.42
CA ALA A 374 -68.08 27.40 -21.17
C ALA A 374 -67.62 26.12 -21.93
N SER A 375 -67.10 25.19 -21.12
CA SER A 375 -67.64 23.82 -20.88
C SER A 375 -67.37 22.65 -21.85
N SER A 376 -67.32 21.47 -21.21
CA SER A 376 -67.23 20.09 -21.71
C SER A 376 -65.84 19.63 -22.16
N ALA A 377 -65.12 18.81 -21.38
CA ALA A 377 -65.34 17.43 -20.96
C ALA A 377 -64.82 16.39 -21.97
N THR A 378 -64.24 15.34 -21.38
CA THR A 378 -64.13 13.96 -21.90
C THR A 378 -62.86 13.59 -22.66
N GLY A 379 -61.95 12.96 -21.91
CA GLY A 379 -61.67 11.53 -22.10
C GLY A 379 -60.77 11.10 -23.26
N PRO A 380 -60.27 9.85 -23.23
CA PRO A 380 -58.85 9.59 -23.48
C PRO A 380 -58.54 8.67 -24.67
N ARG A 381 -57.29 8.78 -25.17
CA ARG A 381 -56.45 7.73 -25.81
C ARG A 381 -57.04 7.01 -27.06
N PRO A 382 -56.31 6.11 -27.75
CA PRO A 382 -54.87 5.92 -27.91
C PRO A 382 -54.46 5.79 -29.40
N LEU A 383 -53.16 5.90 -29.69
CA LEU A 383 -52.29 4.82 -30.21
C LEU A 383 -50.85 5.33 -30.32
#